data_AF-A0A838J3R6-F1
#
_entry.id   AF-A0A838J3R6-F1
#
_cell.length_a   1.000
_cell.length_b   1.000
_cell.length_c   1.000
_cell.angle_alpha   90.00
_cell.angle_beta   90.00
_cell.angle_gamma   90.00
#
_symmetry.space_group_name_H-M   'P 1'
#
loop_
_entity.id
_entity.type
_entity.pdbx_description
1 polymer ?
#
loop_
_entity_poly.entity_id
_entity_poly.type
_entity_poly.pdbx_seq_one_letter_code
_entity_poly.pdbx_strand_id
1 'polypeptide(L)'
;MADIGLTKIRFKHFKAFDESVEVDLAPITVIAGVNSGGKSTIIQSLLLARQTLITPYRQSVENALEYDGELVRFGSFLEMIFGNPAASDAGMWLEFTVHTIAVPPNNLLKSTPKYWAVIKGDERVSMRVDVAIQFIYDDSEKVVAPHEVVLSAYYQPDGHDYPDIILRLRPNKNSANFLLTLNNQPLTISEDEIDFDRFIPVWKWIDVSGNEEYVALYYTFRTLFEPALALLRTELTEHLFYIGPLRSAPQRSYLRRNIVGLDVGATGEYAVQQLHEHWSDTVTFVAVPNDRKELHPEQLTPLMMPLSEAVSAALRLMGMYQQLRIEKLGESYEASLSLLSDPQKSVFITEVGFGVSQILPIIALGLLSPINSILIFEQPEIHLHPRAQAGLAEFVLCLARTGRLILVETHSDHLINRLRRRAAEDETDTLGAMVNILFVTPPTADGEGAKIERGRINQYGDIENWPPGFLADAAQDARAIMLAGSNKRLREQHREQAG
;
A
#
# COMPACT_ATOMS: atom_id res chain seq x y z
N MET A 1 19.84 -1.75 -4.47
CA MET A 1 19.24 -2.66 -5.48
C MET A 1 18.24 -1.82 -6.25
N ALA A 2 18.10 -1.99 -7.56
CA ALA A 2 17.00 -1.31 -8.26
C ALA A 2 15.68 -1.79 -7.65
N ASP A 3 14.77 -0.86 -7.35
CA ASP A 3 13.45 -1.13 -6.78
C ASP A 3 12.58 -1.85 -7.82
N ILE A 4 12.81 -3.15 -8.04
CA ILE A 4 11.98 -3.96 -8.94
C ILE A 4 10.64 -4.18 -8.23
N GLY A 5 9.55 -3.73 -8.83
CA GLY A 5 8.21 -3.84 -8.26
C GLY A 5 7.34 -2.63 -8.56
N LEU A 6 6.18 -2.58 -7.88
CA LEU A 6 5.30 -1.42 -7.87
C LEU A 6 5.93 -0.30 -7.04
N THR A 7 6.07 0.89 -7.61
CA THR A 7 6.78 2.03 -6.99
C THR A 7 5.94 3.29 -6.88
N LYS A 8 4.89 3.42 -7.69
CA LYS A 8 3.98 4.56 -7.66
C LYS A 8 2.59 4.13 -8.10
N ILE A 9 1.59 4.76 -7.50
CA ILE A 9 0.20 4.73 -7.95
C ILE A 9 -0.22 6.13 -8.36
N ARG A 10 -1.07 6.21 -9.38
CA ARG A 10 -1.77 7.43 -9.77
C ARG A 10 -3.23 7.12 -9.99
N PHE A 11 -4.08 8.10 -9.75
CA PHE A 11 -5.50 7.99 -10.05
C PHE A 11 -6.09 9.36 -10.34
N LYS A 12 -7.23 9.38 -11.04
CA LYS A 12 -7.97 10.61 -11.38
C LYS A 12 -9.47 10.34 -11.37
N HIS A 13 -10.26 11.35 -10.98
CA HIS A 13 -11.72 11.26 -10.81
C HIS A 13 -12.14 10.08 -9.93
N PHE A 14 -11.43 9.85 -8.83
CA PHE A 14 -11.65 8.72 -7.94
C PHE A 14 -12.01 9.20 -6.52
N LYS A 15 -13.24 8.90 -6.11
CA LYS A 15 -13.88 9.25 -4.84
C LYS A 15 -13.72 10.73 -4.46
N ALA A 16 -12.85 11.02 -3.51
CA ALA A 16 -12.67 12.37 -2.99
C ALA A 16 -11.84 13.25 -3.92
N PHE A 17 -11.20 12.70 -4.96
CA PHE A 17 -10.22 13.39 -5.80
C PHE A 17 -10.78 13.61 -7.21
N ASP A 18 -10.89 14.88 -7.61
CA ASP A 18 -11.21 15.32 -8.96
C ASP A 18 -9.96 15.26 -9.84
N GLU A 19 -8.87 15.90 -9.42
CA GLU A 19 -7.65 15.99 -10.19
C GLU A 19 -6.80 14.73 -10.10
N SER A 20 -5.79 14.67 -10.96
CA SER A 20 -4.83 13.58 -10.93
C SER A 20 -3.99 13.66 -9.66
N VAL A 21 -3.92 12.53 -8.96
CA VAL A 21 -3.08 12.32 -7.78
C VAL A 21 -1.95 11.37 -8.14
N GLU A 22 -0.75 11.67 -7.66
CA GLU A 22 0.37 10.75 -7.69
C GLU A 22 0.84 10.43 -6.27
N VAL A 23 1.14 9.16 -6.01
CA VAL A 23 1.68 8.67 -4.73
C VAL A 23 2.88 7.78 -4.99
N ASP A 24 4.07 8.28 -4.64
CA ASP A 24 5.29 7.49 -4.59
C ASP A 24 5.26 6.55 -3.37
N LEU A 25 5.46 5.26 -3.62
CA LEU A 25 5.54 4.22 -2.58
C LEU A 25 7.00 4.15 -2.10
N ALA A 26 7.25 4.76 -0.95
CA ALA A 26 8.50 4.58 -0.22
C ALA A 26 8.42 3.34 0.69
N PRO A 27 9.56 2.81 1.18
CA PRO A 27 9.57 1.72 2.16
C PRO A 27 8.59 1.91 3.31
N ILE A 28 8.40 3.16 3.76
CA ILE A 28 7.31 3.56 4.65
C ILE A 28 6.58 4.74 4.01
N THR A 29 5.31 4.55 3.66
CA THR A 29 4.41 5.60 3.19
C THR A 29 3.32 5.81 4.21
N VAL A 30 3.35 6.94 4.91
CA VAL A 30 2.35 7.32 5.92
C VAL A 30 1.32 8.26 5.30
N ILE A 31 0.06 7.90 5.36
CA ILE A 31 -1.07 8.71 4.91
C ILE A 31 -1.72 9.34 6.15
N ALA A 32 -1.58 10.65 6.28
CA ALA A 32 -2.03 11.42 7.43
C ALA A 32 -2.98 12.54 6.99
N GLY A 33 -3.84 13.01 7.90
CA GLY A 33 -4.78 14.09 7.62
C GLY A 33 -6.05 13.98 8.45
N VAL A 34 -6.98 14.90 8.23
CA VAL A 34 -8.24 14.93 8.98
C VAL A 34 -9.14 13.74 8.64
N ASN A 35 -10.10 13.46 9.54
CA ASN A 35 -11.15 12.48 9.28
C ASN A 35 -11.95 12.89 8.04
N SER A 36 -12.38 11.89 7.26
CA SER A 36 -13.16 12.11 6.04
C SER A 36 -12.46 12.95 4.95
N GLY A 37 -11.12 13.12 5.03
CA GLY A 37 -10.35 13.87 4.04
C GLY A 37 -10.03 13.12 2.74
N GLY A 38 -10.40 11.84 2.61
CA GLY A 38 -10.12 11.03 1.43
C GLY A 38 -8.89 10.11 1.52
N LYS A 39 -8.23 10.02 2.70
CA LYS A 39 -7.05 9.16 2.96
C LYS A 39 -7.21 7.73 2.46
N SER A 40 -8.31 7.09 2.84
CA SER A 40 -8.59 5.70 2.47
C SER A 40 -8.79 5.50 0.97
N THR A 41 -9.04 6.55 0.19
CA THR A 41 -9.11 6.46 -1.29
C THR A 41 -7.80 5.97 -1.88
N ILE A 42 -6.66 6.40 -1.31
CA ILE A 42 -5.33 5.99 -1.78
C ILE A 42 -5.19 4.48 -1.61
N ILE A 43 -5.49 3.95 -0.42
CA ILE A 43 -5.47 2.51 -0.12
C ILE A 43 -6.47 1.76 -0.98
N GLN A 44 -7.68 2.30 -1.12
CA GLN A 44 -8.77 1.74 -1.91
C GLN A 44 -8.40 1.56 -3.39
N SER A 45 -7.53 2.39 -3.96
CA SER A 45 -7.07 2.23 -5.35
C SER A 45 -6.31 0.90 -5.55
N LEU A 46 -5.45 0.53 -4.60
CA LEU A 46 -4.72 -0.74 -4.60
C LEU A 46 -5.62 -1.93 -4.26
N LEU A 47 -6.49 -1.77 -3.25
CA LEU A 47 -7.41 -2.83 -2.84
C LEU A 47 -8.43 -3.17 -3.93
N LEU A 48 -8.92 -2.17 -4.65
CA LEU A 48 -9.80 -2.35 -5.80
C LEU A 48 -9.13 -3.15 -6.93
N ALA A 49 -7.88 -2.80 -7.25
CA ALA A 49 -7.09 -3.51 -8.26
C ALA A 49 -6.84 -4.96 -7.83
N ARG A 50 -6.38 -5.19 -6.60
CA ARG A 50 -6.22 -6.53 -6.02
C ARG A 50 -7.52 -7.33 -6.06
N GLN A 51 -8.61 -6.77 -5.50
CA GLN A 51 -9.91 -7.44 -5.40
C GLN A 51 -10.39 -7.91 -6.76
N THR A 52 -10.29 -7.03 -7.75
CA THR A 52 -10.66 -7.31 -9.13
C THR A 52 -9.84 -8.48 -9.69
N LEU A 53 -8.52 -8.50 -9.47
CA LEU A 53 -7.63 -9.56 -9.96
C LEU A 53 -7.79 -10.91 -9.23
N ILE A 54 -8.11 -10.91 -7.93
CA ILE A 54 -8.24 -12.17 -7.15
C ILE A 54 -9.64 -12.77 -7.18
N THR A 55 -10.64 -11.98 -7.58
CA THR A 55 -12.02 -12.47 -7.62
C THR A 55 -12.13 -13.57 -8.69
N PRO A 56 -12.67 -14.76 -8.37
CA PRO A 56 -12.86 -15.82 -9.36
C PRO A 56 -13.79 -15.37 -10.48
N TYR A 57 -13.54 -15.80 -11.72
CA TYR A 57 -14.39 -15.52 -12.88
C TYR A 57 -15.85 -15.86 -12.54
N ARG A 58 -16.72 -14.84 -12.49
CA ARG A 58 -18.17 -15.00 -12.38
C ARG A 58 -18.76 -14.82 -13.77
N GLN A 59 -19.72 -15.67 -14.11
CA GLN A 59 -20.22 -15.97 -15.45
C GLN A 59 -20.85 -14.81 -16.26
N SER A 60 -20.82 -13.55 -15.80
CA SER A 60 -21.64 -12.51 -16.46
C SER A 60 -20.92 -11.42 -17.24
N VAL A 61 -19.67 -11.02 -16.99
CA VAL A 61 -18.89 -10.23 -17.99
C VAL A 61 -17.39 -10.44 -17.77
N GLU A 62 -16.69 -10.91 -18.80
CA GLU A 62 -15.23 -10.98 -18.81
C GLU A 62 -14.68 -9.55 -18.68
N ASN A 63 -13.64 -9.33 -17.87
CA ASN A 63 -12.94 -8.03 -17.81
C ASN A 63 -13.65 -6.89 -17.07
N ALA A 64 -14.67 -7.21 -16.28
CA ALA A 64 -15.30 -6.23 -15.40
C ALA A 64 -14.45 -5.94 -14.15
N LEU A 65 -14.47 -4.68 -13.73
CA LEU A 65 -13.94 -4.20 -12.46
C LEU A 65 -14.82 -4.71 -11.30
N GLU A 66 -14.24 -5.38 -10.31
CA GLU A 66 -14.97 -5.83 -9.10
C GLU A 66 -14.94 -4.74 -8.03
N TYR A 67 -15.95 -3.90 -8.00
CA TYR A 67 -16.06 -2.77 -7.07
C TYR A 67 -16.92 -3.02 -5.82
N ASP A 68 -17.50 -4.22 -5.69
CA ASP A 68 -18.32 -4.63 -4.55
C ASP A 68 -17.94 -6.03 -4.04
N GLY A 69 -16.90 -6.10 -3.22
CA GLY A 69 -16.32 -7.35 -2.71
C GLY A 69 -15.90 -7.24 -1.24
N GLU A 70 -14.96 -8.08 -0.81
CA GLU A 70 -14.55 -8.15 0.60
C GLU A 70 -13.56 -7.05 1.01
N LEU A 71 -12.67 -6.63 0.10
CA LEU A 71 -11.65 -5.62 0.37
C LEU A 71 -12.21 -4.20 0.20
N VAL A 72 -13.05 -3.98 -0.81
CA VAL A 72 -13.72 -2.70 -1.06
C VAL A 72 -15.19 -2.92 -1.45
N ARG A 73 -16.06 -2.06 -0.94
CA ARG A 73 -17.51 -2.03 -1.22
C ARG A 73 -17.95 -0.62 -1.54
N PHE A 74 -18.12 -0.32 -2.82
CA PHE A 74 -18.56 0.99 -3.27
C PHE A 74 -20.05 1.06 -3.62
N GLY A 75 -20.77 -0.07 -3.64
CA GLY A 75 -22.21 -0.13 -3.96
C GLY A 75 -22.53 0.10 -5.44
N SER A 76 -22.00 1.18 -6.03
CA SER A 76 -22.14 1.51 -7.45
C SER A 76 -20.86 2.13 -8.03
N PHE A 77 -20.72 2.06 -9.35
CA PHE A 77 -19.62 2.74 -10.04
C PHE A 77 -19.65 4.26 -9.88
N LEU A 78 -20.84 4.86 -9.85
CA LEU A 78 -20.98 6.31 -9.74
C LEU A 78 -20.50 6.82 -8.38
N GLU A 79 -20.67 6.03 -7.31
CA GLU A 79 -20.11 6.33 -5.97
C GLU A 79 -18.57 6.28 -5.93
N MET A 80 -17.93 5.63 -6.89
CA MET A 80 -16.48 5.61 -7.02
C MET A 80 -15.94 6.86 -7.72
N ILE A 81 -16.78 7.58 -8.46
CA ILE A 81 -16.34 8.72 -9.25
C ILE A 81 -16.57 10.00 -8.47
N PHE A 82 -15.61 10.92 -8.58
CA PHE A 82 -15.71 12.22 -7.96
C PHE A 82 -17.02 12.93 -8.33
N GLY A 83 -17.71 13.46 -7.32
CA GLY A 83 -18.95 14.23 -7.51
C GLY A 83 -20.19 13.39 -7.84
N ASN A 84 -20.09 12.05 -7.91
CA ASN A 84 -21.20 11.15 -8.23
C ASN A 84 -21.95 11.59 -9.52
N PRO A 85 -21.27 11.64 -10.66
CA PRO A 85 -21.81 12.22 -11.89
C PRO A 85 -22.88 11.33 -12.52
N ALA A 86 -23.55 11.84 -13.55
CA ALA A 86 -24.37 11.01 -14.42
C ALA A 86 -23.50 9.98 -15.17
N ALA A 87 -24.07 8.81 -15.48
CA ALA A 87 -23.34 7.70 -16.11
C ALA A 87 -22.68 8.07 -17.46
N SER A 88 -23.26 9.00 -18.22
CA SER A 88 -22.70 9.45 -19.51
C SER A 88 -21.36 10.19 -19.39
N ASP A 89 -21.09 10.78 -18.23
CA ASP A 89 -19.87 11.56 -17.95
C ASP A 89 -18.93 10.81 -16.99
N ALA A 90 -19.29 9.56 -16.65
CA ALA A 90 -18.64 8.74 -15.64
C ALA A 90 -17.38 8.07 -16.20
N GLY A 91 -16.21 8.48 -15.69
CA GLY A 91 -14.96 7.81 -15.98
C GLY A 91 -13.94 8.05 -14.87
N MET A 92 -13.15 7.03 -14.58
CA MET A 92 -12.04 7.10 -13.62
C MET A 92 -10.76 6.54 -14.23
N TRP A 93 -9.64 6.93 -13.65
CA TRP A 93 -8.32 6.49 -14.07
C TRP A 93 -7.57 5.86 -12.91
N LEU A 94 -6.97 4.70 -13.14
CA LEU A 94 -5.99 4.08 -12.27
C LEU A 94 -4.71 3.86 -13.08
N GLU A 95 -3.57 4.22 -12.52
CA GLU A 95 -2.28 4.01 -13.15
C GLU A 95 -1.25 3.50 -12.15
N PHE A 96 -0.45 2.54 -12.57
CA PHE A 96 0.55 1.85 -11.76
C PHE A 96 1.92 1.99 -12.43
N THR A 97 2.90 2.49 -11.70
CA THR A 97 4.29 2.55 -12.16
C THR A 97 5.07 1.37 -11.61
N VAL A 98 5.56 0.55 -12.52
CA VAL A 98 6.27 -0.69 -12.23
C VAL A 98 7.69 -0.59 -12.77
N HIS A 99 8.67 -0.81 -11.90
CA HIS A 99 10.06 -0.97 -12.31
C HIS A 99 10.35 -2.46 -12.49
N THR A 100 10.88 -2.83 -13.65
CA THR A 100 11.16 -4.22 -14.00
C THR A 100 12.52 -4.35 -14.71
N ILE A 101 12.92 -5.57 -15.00
CA ILE A 101 14.07 -5.87 -15.86
C ILE A 101 13.55 -6.48 -17.15
N ALA A 102 13.83 -5.83 -18.27
CA ALA A 102 13.58 -6.34 -19.61
C ALA A 102 14.84 -7.02 -20.15
N VAL A 103 14.64 -8.11 -20.91
CA VAL A 103 15.69 -8.79 -21.66
C VAL A 103 15.40 -8.64 -23.15
N PRO A 104 16.18 -7.84 -23.88
CA PRO A 104 16.04 -7.72 -25.32
C PRO A 104 16.13 -9.10 -26.00
N PRO A 105 15.34 -9.38 -27.04
CA PRO A 105 15.50 -10.62 -27.78
C PRO A 105 16.89 -10.61 -28.47
N ASN A 106 17.59 -11.75 -28.45
CA ASN A 106 18.94 -11.88 -29.01
C ASN A 106 19.06 -11.31 -30.43
N ASN A 107 20.29 -10.95 -30.81
CA ASN A 107 20.84 -10.62 -32.15
C ASN A 107 20.30 -11.39 -33.40
N LEU A 108 19.38 -12.35 -33.27
CA LEU A 108 18.67 -13.02 -34.36
C LEU A 108 17.66 -12.10 -35.09
N LEU A 109 17.30 -10.98 -34.48
CA LEU A 109 16.42 -9.97 -35.07
C LEU A 109 17.18 -8.73 -35.57
N LYS A 110 18.38 -8.89 -36.16
CA LYS A 110 19.19 -7.77 -36.72
C LYS A 110 18.47 -6.90 -37.76
N SER A 111 17.29 -7.30 -38.21
CA SER A 111 16.38 -6.55 -39.08
C SER A 111 15.17 -5.93 -38.37
N THR A 112 15.10 -5.91 -37.03
CA THR A 112 13.93 -5.34 -36.31
C THR A 112 13.90 -3.80 -36.31
N PRO A 113 12.70 -3.20 -36.28
CA PRO A 113 12.44 -1.85 -36.79
C PRO A 113 12.91 -0.69 -35.90
N LYS A 114 12.69 0.54 -36.39
CA LYS A 114 13.03 1.85 -35.78
C LYS A 114 12.91 1.93 -34.25
N TYR A 115 12.00 1.18 -33.66
CA TYR A 115 11.67 1.22 -32.24
C TYR A 115 12.75 0.60 -31.32
N TRP A 116 13.54 -0.38 -31.78
CA TRP A 116 14.61 -0.98 -30.94
C TRP A 116 15.93 -0.24 -31.06
N ALA A 117 16.04 0.75 -31.95
CA ALA A 117 17.23 1.59 -32.06
C ALA A 117 17.59 2.30 -30.74
N VAL A 118 16.61 2.42 -29.83
CA VAL A 118 16.74 3.01 -28.50
C VAL A 118 17.47 2.06 -27.53
N ILE A 119 17.30 0.74 -27.66
CA ILE A 119 17.84 -0.28 -26.74
C ILE A 119 19.09 -0.90 -27.35
N LYS A 120 20.28 -0.52 -26.87
CA LYS A 120 21.56 -1.05 -27.39
C LYS A 120 22.02 -2.28 -26.60
N GLY A 121 22.26 -3.39 -27.30
CA GLY A 121 23.00 -4.56 -26.79
C GLY A 121 22.13 -5.73 -26.30
N ASP A 122 22.79 -6.85 -25.98
CA ASP A 122 22.19 -8.08 -25.42
C ASP A 122 22.14 -8.04 -23.86
N GLU A 123 22.28 -6.86 -23.24
CA GLU A 123 22.35 -6.71 -21.78
C GLU A 123 20.95 -6.59 -21.15
N ARG A 124 20.83 -6.98 -19.87
CA ARG A 124 19.61 -6.77 -19.08
C ARG A 124 19.40 -5.28 -18.86
N VAL A 125 18.18 -4.82 -19.06
CA VAL A 125 17.84 -3.40 -18.99
C VAL A 125 16.85 -3.18 -17.85
N SER A 126 17.16 -2.27 -16.94
CA SER A 126 16.16 -1.76 -16.00
C SER A 126 15.21 -0.82 -16.74
N MET A 127 13.91 -1.02 -16.55
CA MET A 127 12.88 -0.29 -17.25
C MET A 127 11.77 0.10 -16.29
N ARG A 128 11.28 1.32 -16.45
CA ARG A 128 10.04 1.77 -15.82
C ARG A 128 8.90 1.60 -16.82
N VAL A 129 7.79 1.04 -16.37
CA VAL A 129 6.55 0.92 -17.13
C VAL A 129 5.42 1.54 -16.34
N ASP A 130 4.76 2.53 -16.93
CA ASP A 130 3.50 3.04 -16.42
C ASP A 130 2.36 2.28 -17.11
N VAL A 131 1.46 1.68 -16.30
CA VAL A 131 0.27 0.93 -16.72
C VAL A 131 -0.95 1.75 -16.34
N ALA A 132 -1.49 2.54 -17.26
CA ALA A 132 -2.66 3.38 -17.05
C ALA A 132 -3.91 2.74 -17.66
N ILE A 133 -5.00 2.72 -16.88
CA ILE A 133 -6.27 2.10 -17.27
C ILE A 133 -7.40 3.08 -17.01
N GLN A 134 -8.14 3.40 -18.07
CA GLN A 134 -9.39 4.13 -18.00
C GLN A 134 -10.55 3.17 -17.83
N PHE A 135 -11.40 3.42 -16.86
CA PHE A 135 -12.65 2.69 -16.68
C PHE A 135 -13.83 3.58 -17.02
N ILE A 136 -14.82 3.01 -17.69
CA ILE A 136 -16.12 3.62 -17.94
C ILE A 136 -17.24 2.64 -17.61
N TYR A 137 -18.45 3.17 -17.45
CA TYR A 137 -19.65 2.35 -17.38
C TYR A 137 -20.08 1.94 -18.80
N ASP A 138 -20.22 0.64 -19.01
CA ASP A 138 -20.82 0.08 -20.22
C ASP A 138 -22.32 -0.13 -19.97
N ASP A 139 -23.16 0.72 -20.55
CA ASP A 139 -24.63 0.62 -20.44
C ASP A 139 -25.21 -0.66 -21.05
N SER A 140 -24.56 -1.23 -22.08
CA SER A 140 -25.06 -2.45 -22.75
C SER A 140 -24.84 -3.68 -21.90
N GLU A 141 -23.63 -3.84 -21.36
CA GLU A 141 -23.26 -4.98 -20.51
C GLU A 141 -23.56 -4.73 -19.02
N LYS A 142 -23.94 -3.49 -18.66
CA LYS A 142 -24.20 -3.03 -17.29
C LYS A 142 -23.04 -3.28 -16.34
N VAL A 143 -21.82 -3.14 -16.82
CA VAL A 143 -20.60 -3.34 -16.05
C VAL A 143 -19.65 -2.17 -16.19
N VAL A 144 -18.61 -2.17 -15.36
CA VAL A 144 -17.48 -1.25 -15.48
C VAL A 144 -16.34 -1.99 -16.15
N ALA A 145 -15.95 -1.54 -17.34
CA ALA A 145 -14.92 -2.19 -18.13
C ALA A 145 -13.79 -1.21 -18.49
N PRO A 146 -12.58 -1.72 -18.77
CA PRO A 146 -11.51 -0.92 -19.36
C PRO A 146 -11.94 -0.30 -20.68
N HIS A 147 -11.93 1.03 -20.76
CA HIS A 147 -12.13 1.80 -21.99
C HIS A 147 -10.84 2.00 -22.78
N GLU A 148 -9.74 2.23 -22.07
CA GLU A 148 -8.43 2.43 -22.65
C GLU A 148 -7.38 1.88 -21.69
N VAL A 149 -6.40 1.16 -22.24
CA VAL A 149 -5.17 0.79 -21.53
C VAL A 149 -3.99 1.43 -22.24
N VAL A 150 -3.19 2.20 -21.51
CA VAL A 150 -1.97 2.82 -21.99
C VAL A 150 -0.80 2.24 -21.22
N LEU A 151 0.14 1.64 -21.94
CA LEU A 151 1.40 1.16 -21.41
C LEU A 151 2.52 2.08 -21.93
N SER A 152 3.26 2.70 -21.02
CA SER A 152 4.34 3.62 -21.36
C SER A 152 5.64 3.11 -20.78
N ALA A 153 6.59 2.74 -21.64
CA ALA A 153 7.90 2.25 -21.25
C ALA A 153 8.95 3.38 -21.37
N TYR A 154 9.75 3.51 -20.32
CA TYR A 154 10.85 4.47 -20.21
C TYR A 154 12.16 3.69 -20.11
N TYR A 155 13.02 3.92 -21.10
CA TYR A 155 14.35 3.35 -21.24
C TYR A 155 15.36 4.45 -20.94
N GLN A 156 15.73 4.60 -19.67
CA GLN A 156 16.97 5.24 -19.20
C GLN A 156 16.94 5.37 -17.66
N PRO A 157 18.06 5.17 -16.95
CA PRO A 157 18.14 5.39 -15.50
C PRO A 157 18.00 6.86 -15.08
N ASP A 158 18.21 7.80 -16.00
CA ASP A 158 18.36 9.23 -15.71
C ASP A 158 17.02 10.00 -15.69
N GLY A 159 15.88 9.30 -15.78
CA GLY A 159 14.56 9.87 -15.44
C GLY A 159 14.00 10.87 -16.44
N HIS A 160 14.02 10.56 -17.75
CA HIS A 160 13.31 11.37 -18.73
C HIS A 160 11.80 11.44 -18.44
N ASP A 161 11.22 12.63 -18.58
CA ASP A 161 9.78 12.87 -18.41
C ASP A 161 8.92 12.35 -19.58
N TYR A 162 9.54 11.87 -20.65
CA TYR A 162 8.86 11.37 -21.84
C TYR A 162 9.17 9.89 -22.07
N PRO A 163 8.14 9.06 -22.35
CA PRO A 163 8.34 7.63 -22.63
C PRO A 163 8.96 7.42 -24.01
N ASP A 164 9.85 6.43 -24.10
CA ASP A 164 10.46 6.02 -25.36
C ASP A 164 9.48 5.23 -26.23
N ILE A 165 8.62 4.45 -25.59
CA ILE A 165 7.66 3.57 -26.26
C ILE A 165 6.31 3.63 -25.55
N ILE A 166 5.26 4.00 -26.29
CA ILE A 166 3.88 4.04 -25.82
C ILE A 166 3.05 3.06 -26.64
N LEU A 167 2.35 2.17 -25.94
CA LEU A 167 1.33 1.28 -26.47
C LEU A 167 -0.03 1.73 -25.93
N ARG A 168 -0.98 2.06 -26.80
CA ARG A 168 -2.37 2.31 -26.42
C ARG A 168 -3.28 1.24 -27.00
N LEU A 169 -4.17 0.71 -26.18
CA LEU A 169 -5.14 -0.32 -26.54
C LEU A 169 -6.55 0.20 -26.22
N ARG A 170 -7.45 0.20 -27.21
CA ARG A 170 -8.84 0.65 -27.06
C ARG A 170 -9.80 -0.31 -27.75
N PRO A 171 -10.95 -0.65 -27.15
CA PRO A 171 -12.01 -1.38 -27.85
C PRO A 171 -12.50 -0.59 -29.06
N ASN A 172 -12.71 -1.25 -30.20
CA ASN A 172 -13.30 -0.62 -31.37
C ASN A 172 -14.84 -0.71 -31.28
N LYS A 173 -15.51 0.43 -31.04
CA LYS A 173 -16.97 0.50 -30.83
C LYS A 173 -17.84 -0.13 -31.94
N ASN A 174 -17.27 -0.38 -33.13
CA ASN A 174 -18.01 -0.89 -34.30
C ASN A 174 -17.50 -2.25 -34.82
N SER A 175 -16.64 -2.96 -34.10
CA SER A 175 -16.13 -4.27 -34.51
C SER A 175 -15.62 -5.09 -33.32
N ALA A 176 -15.58 -6.41 -33.45
CA ALA A 176 -14.94 -7.32 -32.48
C ALA A 176 -13.39 -7.24 -32.53
N ASN A 177 -12.84 -6.03 -32.58
CA ASN A 177 -11.41 -5.76 -32.73
C ASN A 177 -10.99 -4.68 -31.72
N PHE A 178 -9.69 -4.62 -31.46
CA PHE A 178 -9.10 -3.49 -30.74
C PHE A 178 -8.34 -2.56 -31.69
N LEU A 179 -8.43 -1.26 -31.43
CA LEU A 179 -7.52 -0.27 -31.98
C LEU A 179 -6.28 -0.21 -31.08
N LEU A 180 -5.16 -0.66 -31.63
CA LEU A 180 -3.87 -0.57 -30.98
C LEU A 180 -3.06 0.56 -31.63
N THR A 181 -2.34 1.36 -30.84
CA THR A 181 -1.36 2.31 -31.39
C THR A 181 -0.03 2.14 -30.70
N LEU A 182 1.04 1.95 -31.47
CA LEU A 182 2.42 1.94 -30.98
C LEU A 182 3.10 3.21 -31.47
N ASN A 183 3.48 4.12 -30.55
CA ASN A 183 4.06 5.43 -30.89
C ASN A 183 3.27 6.19 -31.97
N ASN A 184 1.94 6.21 -31.81
CA ASN A 184 0.96 6.82 -32.72
C ASN A 184 0.84 6.16 -34.11
N GLN A 185 1.43 5.00 -34.34
CA GLN A 185 1.16 4.18 -35.53
C GLN A 185 -0.01 3.22 -35.22
N PRO A 186 -1.17 3.35 -35.90
CA PRO A 186 -2.33 2.52 -35.64
C PRO A 186 -2.20 1.12 -36.26
N LEU A 187 -2.66 0.13 -35.51
CA LEU A 187 -2.80 -1.26 -35.92
C LEU A 187 -4.17 -1.78 -35.46
N THR A 188 -4.84 -2.54 -36.31
CA THR A 188 -6.07 -3.24 -35.93
C THR A 188 -5.72 -4.70 -35.63
N ILE A 189 -6.17 -5.17 -34.47
CA ILE A 189 -5.94 -6.52 -33.98
C ILE A 189 -7.27 -7.15 -33.55
N SER A 190 -7.40 -8.46 -33.70
CA SER A 190 -8.64 -9.20 -33.37
C SER A 190 -8.80 -9.33 -31.85
N GLU A 191 -10.04 -9.38 -31.37
CA GLU A 191 -10.33 -9.74 -29.96
C GLU A 191 -9.76 -11.11 -29.56
N ASP A 192 -9.65 -12.06 -30.50
CA ASP A 192 -9.07 -13.38 -30.21
C ASP A 192 -7.56 -13.34 -29.89
N GLU A 193 -6.86 -12.27 -30.27
CA GLU A 193 -5.40 -12.13 -30.10
C GLU A 193 -5.01 -11.58 -28.72
N ILE A 194 -5.90 -10.83 -28.07
CA ILE A 194 -5.70 -10.24 -26.74
C ILE A 194 -6.82 -10.69 -25.81
N ASP A 195 -6.44 -11.34 -24.72
CA ASP A 195 -7.31 -11.50 -23.59
C ASP A 195 -7.10 -10.37 -22.60
N PHE A 196 -8.13 -10.04 -21.83
CA PHE A 196 -7.93 -9.31 -20.61
C PHE A 196 -8.13 -10.31 -19.48
N ASP A 197 -7.28 -10.22 -18.48
CA ASP A 197 -7.57 -10.87 -17.22
C ASP A 197 -7.94 -9.75 -16.25
N ARG A 198 -9.25 -9.44 -16.26
CA ARG A 198 -9.93 -8.40 -15.48
C ARG A 198 -9.67 -6.96 -15.93
N PHE A 199 -8.42 -6.62 -16.18
CA PHE A 199 -8.01 -5.36 -16.82
C PHE A 199 -6.54 -5.37 -17.25
N ILE A 200 -5.76 -6.35 -16.79
CA ILE A 200 -4.38 -6.55 -17.22
C ILE A 200 -4.45 -7.32 -18.54
N PRO A 201 -3.99 -6.73 -19.65
CA PRO A 201 -4.05 -7.41 -20.93
C PRO A 201 -3.01 -8.54 -21.02
N VAL A 202 -3.40 -9.64 -21.64
CA VAL A 202 -2.60 -10.86 -21.86
C VAL A 202 -2.66 -11.19 -23.35
N TRP A 203 -1.50 -11.22 -23.99
CA TRP A 203 -1.43 -11.59 -25.41
C TRP A 203 -1.47 -13.10 -25.57
N LYS A 204 -2.47 -13.62 -26.30
CA LYS A 204 -2.65 -15.07 -26.54
C LYS A 204 -1.70 -15.55 -27.65
N TRP A 205 -1.99 -15.13 -28.88
CA TRP A 205 -1.22 -15.47 -30.06
C TRP A 205 -1.52 -14.44 -31.15
N ILE A 206 -0.49 -13.96 -31.83
CA ILE A 206 -0.63 -13.10 -33.01
C ILE A 206 -0.05 -13.90 -34.17
N ASP A 207 -0.80 -14.01 -35.27
CA ASP A 207 -0.22 -14.46 -36.53
C ASP A 207 0.68 -13.35 -37.07
N VAL A 208 1.96 -13.42 -36.74
CA VAL A 208 2.97 -12.46 -37.19
C VAL A 208 3.50 -12.80 -38.61
N SER A 209 2.93 -13.80 -39.29
CA SER A 209 3.43 -14.21 -40.60
C SER A 209 3.13 -13.15 -41.68
N GLY A 210 4.20 -12.62 -42.28
CA GLY A 210 4.10 -11.74 -43.45
C GLY A 210 3.93 -10.24 -43.19
N ASN A 211 3.93 -9.78 -41.93
CA ASN A 211 3.90 -8.34 -41.62
C ASN A 211 4.96 -7.94 -40.57
N GLU A 212 5.99 -7.21 -41.02
CA GLU A 212 7.12 -6.77 -40.18
C GLU A 212 6.68 -5.90 -38.99
N GLU A 213 5.59 -5.14 -39.12
CA GLU A 213 5.06 -4.29 -38.04
C GLU A 213 4.42 -5.14 -36.92
N TYR A 214 3.72 -6.21 -37.26
CA TYR A 214 3.13 -7.15 -36.28
C TYR A 214 4.22 -7.93 -35.54
N VAL A 215 5.26 -8.39 -36.26
CA VAL A 215 6.43 -9.04 -35.66
C VAL A 215 7.07 -8.12 -34.62
N ALA A 216 7.29 -6.86 -34.98
CA ALA A 216 7.92 -5.90 -34.09
C ALA A 216 7.09 -5.62 -32.86
N LEU A 217 5.81 -5.31 -33.04
CA LEU A 217 4.88 -5.08 -31.94
C LEU A 217 4.87 -6.23 -30.94
N TYR A 218 4.78 -7.46 -31.46
CA TYR A 218 4.78 -8.67 -30.64
C TYR A 218 6.02 -8.73 -29.75
N TYR A 219 7.21 -8.55 -30.32
CA TYR A 219 8.44 -8.53 -29.54
C TYR A 219 8.55 -7.32 -28.59
N THR A 220 8.06 -6.12 -28.96
CA THR A 220 7.98 -4.99 -28.01
C THR A 220 7.21 -5.39 -26.77
N PHE A 221 6.03 -5.96 -27.00
CA PHE A 221 5.12 -6.30 -25.92
C PHE A 221 5.73 -7.36 -25.02
N ARG A 222 6.22 -8.46 -25.60
CA ARG A 222 6.82 -9.56 -24.83
C ARG A 222 8.05 -9.15 -24.03
N THR A 223 8.85 -8.24 -24.55
CA THR A 223 10.10 -7.85 -23.91
C THR A 223 9.92 -6.74 -22.89
N LEU A 224 9.07 -5.75 -23.19
CA LEU A 224 8.92 -4.56 -22.36
C LEU A 224 7.70 -4.69 -21.43
N PHE A 225 6.52 -4.92 -22.01
CA PHE A 225 5.28 -4.79 -21.27
C PHE A 225 4.88 -6.07 -20.51
N GLU A 226 5.04 -7.25 -21.11
CA GLU A 226 4.65 -8.54 -20.50
C GLU A 226 5.33 -8.78 -19.14
N PRO A 227 6.65 -8.53 -18.94
CA PRO A 227 7.29 -8.68 -17.63
C PRO A 227 6.77 -7.70 -16.58
N ALA A 228 6.48 -6.45 -16.97
CA ALA A 228 5.94 -5.44 -16.07
C ALA A 228 4.50 -5.75 -15.63
N LEU A 229 3.66 -6.20 -16.57
CA LEU A 229 2.28 -6.61 -16.29
C LEU A 229 2.22 -7.86 -15.42
N ALA A 230 3.09 -8.84 -15.68
CA ALA A 230 3.22 -10.03 -14.85
C ALA A 230 3.68 -9.67 -13.42
N LEU A 231 4.66 -8.77 -13.30
CA LEU A 231 5.13 -8.30 -12.00
C LEU A 231 4.03 -7.51 -11.26
N LEU A 232 3.33 -6.59 -11.93
CA LEU A 232 2.20 -5.86 -11.35
C LEU A 232 1.13 -6.81 -10.80
N ARG A 233 0.80 -7.84 -11.57
CA ARG A 233 -0.14 -8.88 -11.17
C ARG A 233 0.33 -9.56 -9.90
N THR A 234 1.54 -10.12 -9.90
CA THR A 234 2.09 -10.82 -8.73
C THR A 234 2.14 -9.92 -7.50
N GLU A 235 2.57 -8.67 -7.66
CA GLU A 235 2.59 -7.68 -6.58
C GLU A 235 1.19 -7.47 -5.97
N LEU A 236 0.16 -7.28 -6.80
CA LEU A 236 -1.19 -7.03 -6.33
C LEU A 236 -1.90 -8.29 -5.78
N THR A 237 -1.65 -9.48 -6.35
CA THR A 237 -2.38 -10.70 -5.98
C THR A 237 -1.69 -11.53 -4.91
N GLU A 238 -0.36 -11.61 -4.93
CA GLU A 238 0.42 -12.52 -4.08
C GLU A 238 1.23 -11.79 -3.02
N HIS A 239 1.67 -10.55 -3.27
CA HIS A 239 2.57 -9.81 -2.36
C HIS A 239 1.89 -8.65 -1.61
N LEU A 240 0.70 -8.23 -1.98
CA LEU A 240 -0.06 -7.24 -1.23
C LEU A 240 -0.79 -7.91 -0.05
N PHE A 241 -0.73 -7.31 1.12
CA PHE A 241 -1.48 -7.76 2.29
C PHE A 241 -2.10 -6.57 3.00
N TYR A 242 -3.28 -6.77 3.58
CA TYR A 242 -4.09 -5.67 4.10
C TYR A 242 -4.73 -6.03 5.43
N ILE A 243 -4.63 -5.10 6.39
CA ILE A 243 -5.44 -5.07 7.61
C ILE A 243 -6.18 -3.74 7.67
N GLY A 244 -7.51 -3.85 7.76
CA GLY A 244 -8.42 -2.73 7.91
C GLY A 244 -8.47 -2.11 9.32
N PRO A 245 -9.24 -1.02 9.48
CA PRO A 245 -9.30 -0.27 10.72
C PRO A 245 -10.10 -0.97 11.82
N LEU A 246 -11.05 -1.83 11.45
CA LEU A 246 -11.87 -2.60 12.38
C LEU A 246 -11.33 -4.03 12.46
N ARG A 247 -10.65 -4.34 13.57
CA ARG A 247 -10.18 -5.72 13.81
C ARG A 247 -11.27 -6.54 14.46
N SER A 248 -11.23 -7.84 14.21
CA SER A 248 -12.06 -8.81 14.91
C SER A 248 -11.91 -8.67 16.43
N ALA A 249 -13.03 -8.68 17.14
CA ALA A 249 -13.02 -8.64 18.60
C ALA A 249 -12.29 -9.89 19.15
N PRO A 250 -11.57 -9.77 20.28
CA PRO A 250 -10.92 -10.92 20.88
C PRO A 250 -11.97 -11.98 21.24
N GLN A 251 -11.71 -13.22 20.84
CA GLN A 251 -12.53 -14.38 21.14
C GLN A 251 -11.84 -15.25 22.20
N ARG A 252 -12.65 -15.97 22.98
CA ARG A 252 -12.14 -16.95 23.94
C ARG A 252 -11.51 -18.16 23.23
N SER A 253 -12.10 -18.56 22.11
CA SER A 253 -11.68 -19.67 21.28
C SER A 253 -11.78 -19.26 19.81
N TYR A 254 -10.70 -19.45 19.05
CA TYR A 254 -10.59 -19.13 17.64
C TYR A 254 -10.70 -20.43 16.84
N LEU A 255 -11.73 -20.55 15.99
CA LEU A 255 -11.93 -21.76 15.19
C LEU A 255 -10.89 -21.87 14.08
N ARG A 256 -10.35 -23.07 13.90
CA ARG A 256 -9.48 -23.38 12.78
C ARG A 256 -10.23 -23.25 11.45
N ARG A 257 -9.64 -22.54 10.49
CA ARG A 257 -10.12 -22.41 9.12
C ARG A 257 -9.07 -22.92 8.15
N ASN A 258 -9.53 -23.39 6.99
CA ASN A 258 -8.63 -23.68 5.87
C ASN A 258 -8.30 -22.36 5.18
N ILE A 259 -7.11 -21.84 5.48
CA ILE A 259 -6.60 -20.59 4.91
C ILE A 259 -5.58 -20.95 3.83
N VAL A 260 -5.61 -20.22 2.72
CA VAL A 260 -4.60 -20.35 1.67
C VAL A 260 -3.50 -19.33 1.94
N GLY A 261 -2.26 -19.80 2.05
CA GLY A 261 -1.10 -18.94 2.31
C GLY A 261 -1.03 -18.38 3.74
N LEU A 262 -0.32 -17.26 3.88
CA LEU A 262 0.04 -16.63 5.16
C LEU A 262 -0.84 -15.41 5.51
N ASP A 263 -2.01 -15.30 4.87
CA ASP A 263 -2.95 -14.21 5.14
C ASP A 263 -3.59 -14.36 6.53
N VAL A 264 -3.76 -13.24 7.23
CA VAL A 264 -4.40 -13.15 8.55
C VAL A 264 -5.85 -12.66 8.47
N GLY A 265 -6.34 -12.35 7.27
CA GLY A 265 -7.65 -11.77 7.00
C GLY A 265 -7.67 -10.25 7.17
N ALA A 266 -8.58 -9.57 6.47
CA ALA A 266 -8.67 -8.12 6.47
C ALA A 266 -9.01 -7.53 7.86
N THR A 267 -9.61 -8.32 8.75
CA THR A 267 -9.88 -7.92 10.15
C THR A 267 -8.95 -8.61 11.15
N GLY A 268 -7.98 -9.40 10.67
CA GLY A 268 -7.08 -10.16 11.53
C GLY A 268 -7.69 -11.42 12.16
N GLU A 269 -8.84 -11.88 11.66
CA GLU A 269 -9.59 -13.01 12.20
C GLU A 269 -8.80 -14.32 12.26
N TYR A 270 -7.75 -14.46 11.44
CA TYR A 270 -6.90 -15.64 11.38
C TYR A 270 -5.55 -15.48 12.08
N ALA A 271 -5.27 -14.32 12.66
CA ALA A 271 -3.96 -14.02 13.24
C ALA A 271 -3.53 -15.04 14.31
N VAL A 272 -4.43 -15.43 15.22
CA VAL A 272 -4.13 -16.39 16.30
C VAL A 272 -3.81 -17.78 15.73
N GLN A 273 -4.57 -18.23 14.73
CA GLN A 273 -4.31 -19.49 14.04
C GLN A 273 -2.93 -19.45 13.36
N GLN A 274 -2.68 -18.43 12.55
CA GLN A 274 -1.44 -18.28 11.80
C GLN A 274 -0.21 -18.22 12.71
N LEU A 275 -0.29 -17.44 13.79
CA LEU A 275 0.79 -17.39 14.78
C LEU A 275 1.07 -18.77 15.40
N HIS A 276 0.04 -19.54 15.75
CA HIS A 276 0.22 -20.87 16.31
C HIS A 276 0.79 -21.85 15.27
N GLU A 277 0.23 -21.89 14.06
CA GLU A 277 0.63 -22.84 13.01
C GLU A 277 2.08 -22.61 12.56
N HIS A 278 2.60 -21.38 12.68
CA HIS A 278 3.95 -20.99 12.30
C HIS A 278 4.87 -20.60 13.47
N TRP A 279 4.50 -20.93 14.71
CA TRP A 279 5.16 -20.41 15.94
C TRP A 279 6.67 -20.69 16.04
N SER A 280 7.11 -21.79 15.42
CA SER A 280 8.51 -22.24 15.38
C SER A 280 9.23 -21.89 14.07
N ASP A 281 8.52 -21.33 13.10
CA ASP A 281 9.10 -20.98 11.80
C ASP A 281 10.13 -19.87 12.00
N THR A 282 11.18 -19.91 11.19
CA THR A 282 12.24 -18.90 11.25
C THR A 282 11.82 -17.70 10.42
N VAL A 283 11.82 -16.51 11.04
CA VAL A 283 11.50 -15.25 10.40
C VAL A 283 12.68 -14.28 10.49
N THR A 284 12.70 -13.33 9.57
CA THR A 284 13.67 -12.24 9.57
C THR A 284 13.17 -11.08 10.42
N PHE A 285 13.93 -10.69 11.44
CA PHE A 285 13.65 -9.55 12.30
C PHE A 285 14.83 -8.58 12.30
N VAL A 286 14.57 -7.29 12.08
CA VAL A 286 15.60 -6.24 12.11
C VAL A 286 15.35 -5.34 13.30
N ALA A 287 16.12 -5.49 14.38
CA ALA A 287 15.97 -4.64 15.57
C ALA A 287 16.47 -3.21 15.31
N VAL A 288 15.75 -2.20 15.80
CA VAL A 288 16.25 -0.81 15.82
C VAL A 288 16.93 -0.57 17.17
N PRO A 289 18.24 -0.22 17.22
CA PRO A 289 18.92 0.06 18.46
C PRO A 289 18.22 1.16 19.28
N ASN A 290 18.20 0.98 20.61
CA ASN A 290 17.64 1.95 21.55
C ASN A 290 18.64 3.05 21.94
N ASP A 291 19.94 2.83 21.74
CA ASP A 291 20.98 3.79 22.12
C ASP A 291 21.24 4.82 21.01
N ARG A 292 21.37 6.08 21.41
CA ARG A 292 21.47 7.25 20.53
C ARG A 292 22.84 7.40 19.84
N LYS A 293 23.82 6.58 20.23
CA LYS A 293 25.20 6.63 19.70
C LYS A 293 25.51 5.53 18.69
N GLU A 294 24.54 4.67 18.38
CA GLU A 294 24.78 3.40 17.68
C GLU A 294 23.76 3.14 16.55
N LEU A 295 23.19 4.18 15.95
CA LEU A 295 22.47 4.06 14.67
C LEU A 295 23.47 3.96 13.50
N HIS A 296 24.49 3.12 13.62
CA HIS A 296 25.39 2.83 12.52
C HIS A 296 24.77 1.80 11.57
N PRO A 297 24.86 1.98 10.24
CA PRO A 297 24.33 1.04 9.25
C PRO A 297 24.80 -0.40 9.44
N GLU A 298 26.00 -0.58 10.00
CA GLU A 298 26.64 -1.88 10.22
C GLU A 298 26.03 -2.71 11.37
N GLN A 299 25.18 -2.10 12.22
CA GLN A 299 24.51 -2.80 13.33
C GLN A 299 23.12 -3.36 12.99
N LEU A 300 22.61 -3.11 11.78
CA LEU A 300 21.26 -3.50 11.36
C LEU A 300 21.26 -4.80 10.56
N THR A 301 22.06 -5.79 10.97
CA THR A 301 22.04 -7.11 10.34
C THR A 301 20.71 -7.81 10.61
N PRO A 302 20.00 -8.29 9.58
CA PRO A 302 18.79 -9.07 9.78
C PRO A 302 19.06 -10.29 10.65
N LEU A 303 18.31 -10.43 11.73
CA LEU A 303 18.39 -11.57 12.63
C LEU A 303 17.36 -12.61 12.19
N MET A 304 17.82 -13.84 11.98
CA MET A 304 16.95 -14.98 11.77
C MET A 304 16.62 -15.58 13.14
N MET A 305 15.34 -15.60 13.51
CA MET A 305 14.89 -16.12 14.80
C MET A 305 13.53 -16.79 14.70
N PRO A 306 13.14 -17.65 15.66
CA PRO A 306 11.80 -18.22 15.71
C PRO A 306 10.73 -17.13 15.76
N LEU A 307 9.58 -17.37 15.10
CA LEU A 307 8.43 -16.45 15.11
C LEU A 307 8.03 -16.06 16.54
N SER A 308 8.02 -17.03 17.46
CA SER A 308 7.73 -16.79 18.88
C SER A 308 8.63 -15.74 19.54
N GLU A 309 9.92 -15.73 19.21
CA GLU A 309 10.88 -14.73 19.70
C GLU A 309 10.66 -13.37 19.03
N ALA A 310 10.40 -13.35 17.73
CA ALA A 310 10.11 -12.15 16.97
C ALA A 310 8.79 -11.47 17.43
N VAL A 311 7.75 -12.25 17.72
CA VAL A 311 6.48 -11.78 18.30
C VAL A 311 6.73 -11.16 19.67
N SER A 312 7.53 -11.84 20.51
CA SER A 312 7.92 -11.32 21.82
C SER A 312 8.71 -10.01 21.71
N ALA A 313 9.62 -9.89 20.73
CA ALA A 313 10.36 -8.68 20.45
C ALA A 313 9.44 -7.53 19.98
N ALA A 314 8.51 -7.82 19.06
CA ALA A 314 7.55 -6.85 18.55
C ALA A 314 6.63 -6.31 19.65
N LEU A 315 6.10 -7.18 20.52
CA LEU A 315 5.30 -6.76 21.68
C LEU A 315 6.10 -5.86 22.63
N ARG A 316 7.37 -6.19 22.89
CA ARG A 316 8.26 -5.36 23.74
C ARG A 316 8.51 -3.98 23.13
N LEU A 317 8.63 -3.84 21.81
CA LEU A 317 8.74 -2.53 21.14
C LEU A 317 7.54 -1.64 21.49
N MET A 318 6.35 -2.23 21.58
CA MET A 318 5.09 -1.56 21.93
C MET A 318 4.89 -1.38 23.44
N GLY A 319 5.89 -1.72 24.26
CA GLY A 319 5.83 -1.64 25.72
C GLY A 319 5.00 -2.74 26.38
N MET A 320 4.71 -3.82 25.65
CA MET A 320 3.98 -4.99 26.14
C MET A 320 5.01 -6.09 26.48
N TYR A 321 5.27 -6.27 27.76
CA TYR A 321 6.30 -7.21 28.25
C TYR A 321 5.76 -8.60 28.58
N GLN A 322 4.44 -8.78 28.51
CA GLN A 322 3.77 -10.05 28.72
C GLN A 322 4.13 -11.04 27.60
N GLN A 323 4.29 -12.32 27.96
CA GLN A 323 4.52 -13.39 27.00
C GLN A 323 3.18 -13.86 26.43
N LEU A 324 3.09 -13.92 25.09
CA LEU A 324 1.98 -14.54 24.39
C LEU A 324 2.12 -16.06 24.42
N ARG A 325 1.04 -16.74 24.79
CA ARG A 325 0.88 -18.19 24.69
C ARG A 325 -0.36 -18.48 23.87
N ILE A 326 -0.22 -19.35 22.89
CA ILE A 326 -1.34 -19.84 22.08
C ILE A 326 -1.37 -21.36 22.22
N GLU A 327 -2.50 -21.91 22.63
CA GLU A 327 -2.69 -23.35 22.81
C GLU A 327 -3.75 -23.86 21.84
N LYS A 328 -3.50 -25.01 21.21
CA LYS A 328 -4.48 -25.69 20.36
C LYS A 328 -5.34 -26.64 21.19
N LEU A 329 -6.64 -26.46 21.15
CA LEU A 329 -7.66 -27.29 21.77
C LEU A 329 -8.59 -27.87 20.70
N GLY A 330 -8.31 -29.09 20.25
CA GLY A 330 -9.04 -29.73 19.15
C GLY A 330 -8.92 -28.93 17.85
N GLU A 331 -10.04 -28.48 17.31
CA GLU A 331 -10.13 -27.63 16.11
C GLU A 331 -10.21 -26.12 16.43
N SER A 332 -9.71 -25.73 17.60
CA SER A 332 -9.69 -24.33 18.04
C SER A 332 -8.37 -23.95 18.69
N TYR A 333 -8.15 -22.65 18.82
CA TYR A 333 -6.98 -22.05 19.47
C TYR A 333 -7.43 -21.12 20.59
N GLU A 334 -6.68 -21.08 21.69
CA GLU A 334 -6.86 -20.13 22.78
C GLU A 334 -5.59 -19.32 22.97
N ALA A 335 -5.73 -17.99 23.02
CA ALA A 335 -4.61 -17.08 23.23
C ALA A 335 -4.67 -16.44 24.63
N SER A 336 -3.53 -16.45 25.32
CA SER A 336 -3.37 -15.88 26.66
C SER A 336 -2.06 -15.10 26.78
N LEU A 337 -2.03 -14.17 27.72
CA LEU A 337 -0.86 -13.38 28.07
C LEU A 337 -0.44 -13.68 29.50
N SER A 338 0.87 -13.79 29.74
CA SER A 338 1.39 -13.92 31.11
C SER A 338 1.10 -12.67 31.95
N LEU A 339 0.84 -12.82 33.25
CA LEU A 339 0.73 -11.68 34.16
C LEU A 339 2.10 -11.04 34.38
N LEU A 340 2.15 -9.69 34.42
CA LEU A 340 3.40 -8.97 34.76
C LEU A 340 3.86 -9.27 36.18
N SER A 341 2.93 -9.50 37.11
CA SER A 341 3.21 -9.83 38.51
C SER A 341 3.66 -11.28 38.71
N ASP A 342 3.30 -12.18 37.80
CA ASP A 342 3.59 -13.61 37.91
C ASP A 342 3.62 -14.25 36.50
N PRO A 343 4.81 -14.42 35.89
CA PRO A 343 4.95 -14.98 34.56
C PRO A 343 4.45 -16.42 34.39
N GLN A 344 4.22 -17.14 35.49
CA GLN A 344 3.67 -18.50 35.45
C GLN A 344 2.15 -18.53 35.28
N LYS A 345 1.47 -17.43 35.64
CA LYS A 345 0.03 -17.28 35.45
C LYS A 345 -0.24 -16.52 34.16
N SER A 346 -1.30 -16.92 33.45
CA SER A 346 -1.78 -16.22 32.28
C SER A 346 -3.26 -15.84 32.42
N VAL A 347 -3.65 -14.85 31.63
CA VAL A 347 -5.03 -14.39 31.46
C VAL A 347 -5.37 -14.40 29.98
N PHE A 348 -6.62 -14.72 29.64
CA PHE A 348 -7.04 -14.75 28.25
C PHE A 348 -6.96 -13.36 27.61
N ILE A 349 -6.72 -13.32 26.30
CA ILE A 349 -6.70 -12.02 25.59
C ILE A 349 -8.06 -11.31 25.55
N THR A 350 -9.14 -12.00 25.92
CA THR A 350 -10.47 -11.41 26.17
C THR A 350 -10.57 -10.66 27.49
N GLU A 351 -9.67 -10.95 28.44
CA GLU A 351 -9.67 -10.40 29.80
C GLU A 351 -8.64 -9.27 29.97
N VAL A 352 -7.77 -9.07 28.97
CA VAL A 352 -6.83 -7.94 28.92
C VAL A 352 -7.42 -6.78 28.12
N GLY A 353 -6.93 -5.56 28.36
CA GLY A 353 -7.35 -4.38 27.61
C GLY A 353 -7.22 -4.57 26.10
N PHE A 354 -8.15 -3.98 25.34
CA PHE A 354 -8.36 -4.20 23.90
C PHE A 354 -7.08 -4.07 23.03
N GLY A 355 -6.09 -3.26 23.45
CA GLY A 355 -4.93 -2.94 22.62
C GLY A 355 -4.07 -4.12 22.16
N VAL A 356 -3.91 -5.18 22.97
CA VAL A 356 -3.06 -6.33 22.55
C VAL A 356 -3.73 -7.14 21.45
N SER A 357 -5.04 -7.39 21.54
CA SER A 357 -5.75 -8.14 20.50
C SER A 357 -5.79 -7.39 19.17
N GLN A 358 -5.80 -6.05 19.18
CA GLN A 358 -5.75 -5.24 17.96
C GLN A 358 -4.39 -5.29 17.25
N ILE A 359 -3.29 -5.48 18.00
CA ILE A 359 -1.93 -5.44 17.44
C ILE A 359 -1.42 -6.80 16.99
N LEU A 360 -1.96 -7.90 17.53
CA LEU A 360 -1.57 -9.26 17.14
C LEU A 360 -1.71 -9.51 15.63
N PRO A 361 -2.81 -9.10 14.94
CA PRO A 361 -2.90 -9.22 13.49
C PRO A 361 -1.79 -8.49 12.74
N ILE A 362 -1.43 -7.28 13.18
CA ILE A 362 -0.38 -6.47 12.55
C ILE A 362 0.99 -7.14 12.73
N ILE A 363 1.26 -7.67 13.92
CA ILE A 363 2.49 -8.43 14.21
C ILE A 363 2.53 -9.72 13.39
N ALA A 364 1.45 -10.49 13.38
CA ALA A 364 1.34 -11.73 12.63
C ALA A 364 1.58 -11.49 11.13
N LEU A 365 0.86 -10.53 10.54
CA LEU A 365 1.01 -10.20 9.12
C LEU A 365 2.40 -9.68 8.80
N GLY A 366 2.94 -8.77 9.62
CA GLY A 366 4.26 -8.21 9.42
C GLY A 366 5.37 -9.26 9.45
N LEU A 367 5.32 -10.20 10.41
CA LEU A 367 6.36 -11.21 10.57
C LEU A 367 6.22 -12.40 9.61
N LEU A 368 4.99 -12.76 9.23
CA LEU A 368 4.73 -13.91 8.35
C LEU A 368 4.74 -13.58 6.87
N SER A 369 4.39 -12.34 6.49
CA SER A 369 4.41 -11.93 5.08
C SER A 369 5.79 -12.20 4.44
N PRO A 370 5.87 -12.57 3.15
CA PRO A 370 7.15 -12.66 2.46
C PRO A 370 7.96 -11.35 2.53
N ILE A 371 9.28 -11.44 2.44
CA ILE A 371 10.12 -10.24 2.22
C ILE A 371 9.72 -9.57 0.91
N ASN A 372 9.91 -8.25 0.80
CA ASN A 372 9.50 -7.44 -0.35
C ASN A 372 7.98 -7.40 -0.62
N SER A 373 7.14 -7.79 0.34
CA SER A 373 5.69 -7.60 0.26
C SER A 373 5.26 -6.15 0.43
N ILE A 374 4.04 -5.84 -0.05
CA ILE A 374 3.34 -4.58 0.19
C ILE A 374 2.38 -4.79 1.35
N LEU A 375 2.64 -4.16 2.49
CA LEU A 375 1.80 -4.25 3.68
C LEU A 375 1.00 -2.97 3.85
N ILE A 376 -0.32 -3.09 3.95
CA ILE A 376 -1.23 -1.97 4.16
C ILE A 376 -1.90 -2.09 5.53
N PHE A 377 -1.74 -1.06 6.35
CA PHE A 377 -2.33 -0.94 7.67
C PHE A 377 -3.22 0.31 7.74
N GLU A 378 -4.54 0.11 7.87
CA GLU A 378 -5.46 1.22 8.13
C GLU A 378 -5.64 1.44 9.62
N GLN A 379 -5.32 2.64 10.10
CA GLN A 379 -5.49 3.08 11.48
C GLN A 379 -5.00 2.05 12.51
N PRO A 380 -3.76 1.54 12.39
CA PRO A 380 -3.24 0.49 13.26
C PRO A 380 -3.08 0.90 14.73
N GLU A 381 -3.18 2.20 15.03
CA GLU A 381 -3.09 2.78 16.37
C GLU A 381 -4.37 2.68 17.20
N ILE A 382 -5.52 2.33 16.61
CA ILE A 382 -6.81 2.41 17.30
C ILE A 382 -6.79 1.51 18.55
N HIS A 383 -7.30 2.04 19.66
CA HIS A 383 -7.30 1.41 20.99
C HIS A 383 -5.91 1.19 21.63
N LEU A 384 -4.82 1.65 21.00
CA LEU A 384 -3.48 1.60 21.60
C LEU A 384 -3.20 2.84 22.45
N HIS A 385 -2.53 2.62 23.57
CA HIS A 385 -1.96 3.70 24.38
C HIS A 385 -0.87 4.44 23.57
N PRO A 386 -0.71 5.78 23.73
CA PRO A 386 0.35 6.58 23.09
C PRO A 386 1.74 5.94 22.98
N ARG A 387 2.22 5.35 24.07
CA ARG A 387 3.51 4.64 24.11
C ARG A 387 3.56 3.44 23.14
N ALA A 388 2.48 2.68 23.03
CA ALA A 388 2.37 1.55 22.11
C ALA A 388 2.26 2.02 20.65
N GLN A 389 1.61 3.15 20.37
CA GLN A 389 1.58 3.77 19.04
C GLN A 389 2.98 4.18 18.57
N ALA A 390 3.78 4.76 19.47
CA ALA A 390 5.18 5.05 19.19
C ALA A 390 5.99 3.75 18.97
N GLY A 391 5.75 2.71 19.75
CA GLY A 391 6.40 1.40 19.56
C GLY A 391 5.99 0.70 18.26
N LEU A 392 4.76 0.90 17.78
CA LEU A 392 4.31 0.43 16.48
C LEU A 392 5.11 1.09 15.34
N ALA A 393 5.46 2.38 15.45
CA ALA A 393 6.35 3.02 14.49
C ALA A 393 7.73 2.34 14.40
N GLU A 394 8.27 1.89 15.55
CA GLU A 394 9.53 1.12 15.58
C GLU A 394 9.37 -0.22 14.85
N PHE A 395 8.24 -0.91 15.06
CA PHE A 395 7.96 -2.16 14.38
C PHE A 395 7.80 -1.97 12.86
N VAL A 396 7.13 -0.91 12.41
CA VAL A 396 7.04 -0.53 10.99
C VAL A 396 8.44 -0.30 10.40
N LEU A 397 9.35 0.37 11.12
CA LEU A 397 10.75 0.52 10.70
C LEU A 397 11.49 -0.83 10.60
N CYS A 398 11.26 -1.75 11.54
CA CYS A 398 11.81 -3.11 11.49
C CYS A 398 11.38 -3.82 10.20
N LEU A 399 10.09 -3.74 9.86
CA LEU A 399 9.53 -4.36 8.67
C LEU A 399 10.05 -3.71 7.39
N ALA A 400 10.11 -2.38 7.31
CA ALA A 400 10.56 -1.69 6.10
C ALA A 400 12.02 -2.03 5.74
N ARG A 401 12.87 -2.24 6.75
CA ARG A 401 14.28 -2.63 6.56
C ARG A 401 14.48 -4.03 5.99
N THR A 402 13.44 -4.85 5.92
CA THR A 402 13.48 -6.16 5.25
C THR A 402 13.13 -6.08 3.76
N GLY A 403 12.98 -4.87 3.22
CA GLY A 403 12.59 -4.63 1.83
C GLY A 403 11.08 -4.55 1.59
N ARG A 404 10.26 -4.72 2.65
CA ARG A 404 8.80 -4.58 2.55
C ARG A 404 8.40 -3.12 2.37
N LEU A 405 7.44 -2.87 1.49
CA LEU A 405 6.79 -1.57 1.34
C LEU A 405 5.61 -1.49 2.30
N ILE A 406 5.53 -0.44 3.11
CA ILE A 406 4.50 -0.34 4.14
C ILE A 406 3.69 0.93 3.96
N LEU A 407 2.40 0.78 3.72
CA LEU A 407 1.43 1.87 3.69
C LEU A 407 0.68 1.91 5.02
N VAL A 408 0.74 3.04 5.71
CA VAL A 408 0.05 3.24 6.99
C VAL A 408 -0.86 4.45 6.88
N GLU A 409 -2.18 4.24 6.91
CA GLU A 409 -3.10 5.34 7.19
C GLU A 409 -3.19 5.56 8.70
N THR A 410 -2.94 6.77 9.18
CA THR A 410 -2.92 7.04 10.63
C THR A 410 -3.38 8.45 10.98
N HIS A 411 -3.93 8.57 12.19
CA HIS A 411 -4.21 9.80 12.91
C HIS A 411 -3.28 10.00 14.11
N SER A 412 -2.33 9.09 14.31
CA SER A 412 -1.42 9.11 15.44
C SER A 412 -0.28 10.11 15.23
N ASP A 413 -0.31 11.20 15.98
CA ASP A 413 0.84 12.09 16.13
C ASP A 413 2.03 11.35 16.77
N HIS A 414 1.78 10.39 17.69
CA HIS A 414 2.81 9.58 18.31
C HIS A 414 3.57 8.69 17.32
N LEU A 415 2.89 8.09 16.34
CA LEU A 415 3.51 7.29 15.28
C LEU A 415 4.38 8.18 14.39
N ILE A 416 3.80 9.28 13.88
CA ILE A 416 4.50 10.24 13.01
C ILE A 416 5.71 10.83 13.72
N ASN A 417 5.53 11.32 14.95
CA ASN A 417 6.61 11.90 15.75
C ASN A 417 7.70 10.88 16.06
N ARG A 418 7.37 9.59 16.20
CA ARG A 418 8.39 8.58 16.39
C ARG A 418 9.22 8.34 15.14
N LEU A 419 8.60 8.24 13.97
CA LEU A 419 9.33 8.12 12.70
C LEU A 419 10.23 9.33 12.47
N ARG A 420 9.70 10.54 12.66
CA ARG A 420 10.47 11.80 12.57
C ARG A 420 11.66 11.83 13.53
N ARG A 421 11.46 11.44 14.79
CA ARG A 421 12.55 11.35 15.78
C ARG A 421 13.62 10.37 15.31
N ARG A 422 13.25 9.21 14.76
CA ARG A 422 14.21 8.22 14.26
C ARG A 422 14.97 8.70 13.04
N ALA A 423 14.33 9.47 12.15
CA ALA A 423 15.00 10.14 11.05
C ALA A 423 16.05 11.15 11.55
N ALA A 424 15.71 11.98 12.55
CA ALA A 424 16.63 12.96 13.13
C ALA A 424 17.78 12.33 13.95
N GLU A 425 17.57 11.13 14.49
CA GLU A 425 18.60 10.37 15.23
C GLU A 425 19.55 9.59 14.29
N ASP A 426 19.22 9.48 13.01
CA ASP A 426 20.04 8.77 12.02
C ASP A 426 21.11 9.68 11.42
N GLU A 427 22.37 9.47 11.84
CA GLU A 427 23.52 10.23 11.31
C GLU A 427 23.80 9.96 9.82
N THR A 428 23.20 8.92 9.23
CA THR A 428 23.42 8.54 7.83
C THR A 428 22.35 9.04 6.87
N ASP A 429 21.31 9.70 7.38
CA ASP A 429 20.14 10.18 6.62
C ASP A 429 19.40 9.09 5.80
N THR A 430 19.68 7.81 6.05
CA THR A 430 19.05 6.69 5.32
C THR A 430 17.61 6.48 5.73
N LEU A 431 17.31 6.61 7.04
CA LEU A 431 15.97 6.44 7.60
C LEU A 431 15.01 7.53 7.14
N GLY A 432 15.48 8.78 7.05
CA GLY A 432 14.66 9.88 6.53
C GLY A 432 14.22 9.61 5.09
N ALA A 433 15.13 9.10 4.25
CA ALA A 433 14.84 8.77 2.84
C ALA A 433 13.85 7.61 2.67
N MET A 434 13.75 6.69 3.65
CA MET A 434 12.79 5.58 3.63
C MET A 434 11.35 6.01 3.92
N VAL A 435 11.13 7.20 4.51
CA VAL A 435 9.82 7.64 5.00
C VAL A 435 9.24 8.71 4.08
N ASN A 436 8.11 8.40 3.47
CA ASN A 436 7.25 9.34 2.76
C ASN A 436 6.01 9.63 3.61
N ILE A 437 5.77 10.89 3.99
CA ILE A 437 4.54 11.30 4.69
C ILE A 437 3.68 12.07 3.70
N LEU A 438 2.42 11.67 3.57
CA LEU A 438 1.43 12.28 2.69
C LEU A 438 0.35 12.91 3.55
N PHE A 439 0.15 14.21 3.42
CA PHE A 439 -0.92 14.93 4.07
C PHE A 439 -2.10 15.10 3.13
N VAL A 440 -3.26 14.63 3.56
CA VAL A 440 -4.50 14.74 2.80
C VAL A 440 -5.36 15.87 3.35
N THR A 441 -5.64 16.84 2.50
CA THR A 441 -6.54 17.96 2.76
C THR A 441 -7.91 17.62 2.16
N PRO A 442 -9.02 17.81 2.91
CA PRO A 442 -10.36 17.45 2.45
C PRO A 442 -10.81 18.32 1.27
N PRO A 443 -11.84 17.87 0.52
CA PRO A 443 -12.50 18.68 -0.50
C PRO A 443 -13.00 20.03 0.06
N THR A 444 -12.99 21.08 -0.77
CA THR A 444 -13.42 22.42 -0.35
C THR A 444 -14.90 22.64 -0.64
N ALA A 445 -15.51 23.64 0.02
CA ALA A 445 -16.91 24.00 -0.21
C ALA A 445 -17.17 24.52 -1.63
N ASP A 446 -16.13 24.99 -2.32
CA ASP A 446 -16.19 25.51 -3.68
C ASP A 446 -16.22 24.40 -4.75
N GLY A 447 -16.22 23.13 -4.33
CA GLY A 447 -16.34 21.96 -5.20
C GLY A 447 -15.01 21.37 -5.66
N GLU A 448 -13.87 21.89 -5.20
CA GLU A 448 -12.56 21.27 -5.47
C GLU A 448 -12.43 19.97 -4.66
N GLY A 449 -11.85 18.94 -5.28
CA GLY A 449 -11.57 17.68 -4.62
C GLY A 449 -10.48 17.76 -3.54
N ALA A 450 -10.27 16.63 -2.87
CA ALA A 450 -9.21 16.46 -1.90
C ALA A 450 -7.84 16.68 -2.55
N LYS A 451 -6.87 17.14 -1.76
CA LYS A 451 -5.50 17.38 -2.21
C LYS A 451 -4.52 16.60 -1.36
N ILE A 452 -3.46 16.11 -1.99
CA ILE A 452 -2.35 15.44 -1.30
C ILE A 452 -1.11 16.32 -1.41
N GLU A 453 -0.46 16.52 -0.27
CA GLU A 453 0.83 17.20 -0.20
C GLU A 453 1.85 16.30 0.50
N ARG A 454 3.03 16.16 -0.10
CA ARG A 454 4.13 15.40 0.48
C ARG A 454 4.77 16.19 1.61
N GLY A 455 4.74 15.65 2.83
CA GLY A 455 5.48 16.15 3.98
C GLY A 455 6.99 16.01 3.77
N ARG A 456 7.70 17.13 3.69
CA ARG A 456 9.16 17.16 3.55
C ARG A 456 9.82 17.11 4.92
N ILE A 457 10.31 15.93 5.31
CA ILE A 457 11.11 15.76 6.52
C ILE A 457 12.55 16.21 6.21
N ASN A 458 13.07 17.19 6.94
CA ASN A 458 14.48 17.57 6.84
C ASN A 458 15.37 16.69 7.74
N GLN A 459 16.69 16.84 7.64
CA GLN A 459 17.68 16.10 8.45
C GLN A 459 17.53 16.28 9.97
N TYR A 460 16.77 17.28 10.43
CA TYR A 460 16.48 17.51 11.86
C TYR A 460 15.14 16.89 12.31
N GLY A 461 14.44 16.19 11.41
CA GLY A 461 13.14 15.59 11.68
C GLY A 461 11.98 16.57 11.68
N ASP A 462 12.18 17.81 11.23
CA ASP A 462 11.10 18.77 11.05
C ASP A 462 10.41 18.58 9.69
N ILE A 463 9.08 18.70 9.69
CA ILE A 463 8.31 18.76 8.46
C ILE A 463 8.16 20.23 8.07
N GLU A 464 8.68 20.59 6.91
CA GLU A 464 8.72 21.99 6.46
C GLU A 464 7.32 22.54 6.13
N ASN A 465 6.42 21.67 5.68
CA ASN A 465 5.09 21.97 5.18
C ASN A 465 3.99 21.26 5.99
N TRP A 466 3.94 21.54 7.29
CA TRP A 466 2.83 21.06 8.12
C TRP A 466 1.49 21.57 7.61
N PRO A 467 0.45 20.71 7.54
CA PRO A 467 -0.90 21.19 7.28
C PRO A 467 -1.37 22.07 8.44
N PRO A 468 -2.08 23.18 8.14
CA PRO A 468 -2.72 23.98 9.17
C PRO A 468 -3.61 23.11 10.07
N GLY A 469 -3.45 23.22 11.39
CA GLY A 469 -4.29 22.50 12.38
C GLY A 469 -3.85 21.07 12.73
N PHE A 470 -2.92 20.44 12.00
CA PHE A 470 -2.58 19.02 12.22
C PHE A 470 -1.88 18.73 13.57
N LEU A 471 -1.05 19.65 14.07
CA LEU A 471 -0.39 19.58 15.38
C LEU A 471 -0.72 20.76 16.30
N ALA A 472 -1.48 21.73 15.78
CA ALA A 472 -1.67 23.01 16.45
C ALA A 472 -2.50 22.84 17.73
N ASP A 473 -3.49 21.94 17.70
CA ASP A 473 -4.52 21.87 18.74
C ASP A 473 -3.95 21.46 20.10
N ALA A 474 -3.14 20.40 20.18
CA ALA A 474 -2.59 19.96 21.48
C ALA A 474 -1.64 20.99 22.12
N ALA A 475 -0.80 21.65 21.32
CA ALA A 475 0.13 22.68 21.81
C ALA A 475 -0.56 24.03 22.06
N GLN A 476 -1.63 24.35 21.34
CA GLN A 476 -2.48 25.51 21.60
C GLN A 476 -3.31 25.30 22.86
N ASP A 477 -3.91 24.13 23.04
CA ASP A 477 -4.69 23.77 24.22
C ASP A 477 -3.83 23.76 25.48
N ALA A 478 -2.63 23.18 25.43
CA ALA A 478 -1.69 23.23 26.56
C ALA A 478 -1.36 24.68 26.96
N ARG A 479 -1.12 25.56 25.98
CA ARG A 479 -0.91 26.99 26.21
C ARG A 479 -2.17 27.69 26.74
N ALA A 480 -3.34 27.39 26.20
CA ALA A 480 -4.62 27.95 26.63
C ALA A 480 -4.96 27.54 28.07
N ILE A 481 -4.73 26.28 28.43
CA ILE A 481 -4.88 25.76 29.80
C ILE A 481 -3.93 26.48 30.76
N MET A 482 -2.67 26.67 30.37
CA MET A 482 -1.70 27.37 31.20
C MET A 482 -2.11 28.84 31.43
N LEU A 483 -2.56 29.54 30.38
CA LEU A 483 -3.05 30.92 30.47
C LEU A 483 -4.34 31.02 31.31
N ALA A 484 -5.30 30.13 31.08
CA ALA A 484 -6.55 30.07 31.83
C ALA A 484 -6.29 29.78 33.32
N GLY A 485 -5.38 28.85 33.62
CA GLY A 485 -4.96 28.53 34.98
C GLY A 485 -4.28 29.71 35.68
N SER A 486 -3.39 30.42 34.99
CA SER A 486 -2.75 31.64 35.50
C SER A 486 -3.77 32.73 35.83
N ASN A 487 -4.69 33.01 34.91
CA ASN A 487 -5.76 34.00 35.09
C ASN A 487 -6.71 33.63 36.25
N LYS A 488 -7.02 32.35 36.42
CA LYS A 488 -7.85 31.88 37.54
C LYS A 488 -7.18 32.14 38.90
N ARG A 489 -5.89 31.81 39.02
CA ARG A 489 -5.11 32.06 40.25
C ARG A 489 -5.03 33.54 40.61
N LEU A 490 -4.81 34.42 39.62
CA LEU A 490 -4.81 35.87 39.84
C LEU A 490 -6.17 36.37 40.37
N ARG A 491 -7.29 35.88 39.82
CA ARG A 491 -8.63 36.25 40.28
C ARG A 491 -8.95 35.74 41.68
N GLU A 492 -8.46 34.55 42.04
CA GLU A 492 -8.60 33.99 43.40
C GLU A 492 -7.82 34.82 44.41
N GLN A 493 -6.57 35.18 44.12
CA GLN A 493 -5.77 36.09 44.97
C GLN A 493 -6.43 37.45 45.17
N HIS A 494 -7.01 38.02 44.11
CA HIS A 494 -7.76 39.28 44.22
C HIS A 494 -9.06 39.16 45.03
N ARG A 495 -9.69 37.98 45.06
CA ARG A 495 -10.88 37.72 45.90
C ARG A 495 -10.52 37.50 47.36
N GLU A 496 -9.43 36.79 47.64
CA GLU A 496 -8.92 36.57 49.00
C GLU A 496 -8.36 37.85 49.64
N GLN A 497 -7.89 38.81 48.84
CA GLN A 497 -7.46 40.12 49.33
C GLN A 497 -8.61 41.13 49.49
N ALA A 498 -9.79 40.83 48.94
CA ALA A 498 -10.95 41.73 48.93
C ALA A 498 -12.09 41.29 49.87
N GLY A 499 -11.99 40.10 50.48
CA GLY A 499 -12.87 39.63 51.56
C GLY A 499 -12.11 39.65 52.88
#